data_AF-A0A963RGI0-F1
#
_entry.id   AF-A0A963RGI0-F1
#
_cell.length_a   1.000
_cell.length_b   1.000
_cell.length_c   1.000
_cell.angle_alpha   90.00
_cell.angle_beta   90.00
_cell.angle_gamma   90.00
#
_symmetry.space_group_name_H-M   'P 1'
#
loop_
_entity.id
_entity.type
_entity.pdbx_description
1 polymer ?
#
loop_
_entity_poly.entity_id
_entity_poly.type
_entity_poly.pdbx_seq_one_letter_code
_entity_poly.pdbx_strand_id
1 'polypeptide(L)' 'MAHFLIVEARFYSHLNDMLVAGARDALKAAGHKVDVITVPGALEVPGAIALASESDRYDGFVAIGVVIRGET' A
#
# COMPACT_ATOMS: atom_id res chain seq x y z
N MET A 1 -17.87 -4.47 7.06
CA MET A 1 -16.46 -4.28 7.46
C MET A 1 -15.62 -4.65 6.26
N ALA A 2 -14.99 -3.66 5.62
CA ALA A 2 -14.22 -3.88 4.40
C ALA A 2 -12.80 -4.38 4.71
N HIS A 3 -12.19 -5.04 3.74
CA HIS A 3 -10.83 -5.54 3.76
C HIS A 3 -9.97 -4.80 2.73
N PHE A 4 -8.97 -4.06 3.19
CA PHE A 4 -8.09 -3.27 2.35
C PHE A 4 -6.73 -3.93 2.20
N LEU A 5 -6.13 -3.76 1.02
CA LEU A 5 -4.73 -4.04 0.78
C LEU A 5 -3.94 -2.74 0.60
N ILE A 6 -2.93 -2.53 1.43
CA ILE A 6 -1.91 -1.52 1.19
C ILE A 6 -0.79 -2.17 0.36
N VAL A 7 -0.48 -1.58 -0.78
CA VAL A 7 0.67 -1.97 -1.63
C VAL A 7 1.70 -0.87 -1.54
N GLU A 8 2.86 -1.17 -0.95
CA GLU A 8 3.90 -0.19 -0.70
C GLU A 8 5.22 -0.48 -1.43
N ALA A 9 5.79 0.57 -2.03
CA ALA A 9 7.06 0.51 -2.75
C ALA A 9 8.21 1.04 -1.87
N ARG A 10 9.07 0.15 -1.37
CA ARG A 10 10.14 0.51 -0.41
C ARG A 10 11.42 1.01 -1.09
N PHE A 11 11.43 2.28 -1.49
CA PHE A 11 12.68 2.98 -1.84
C PHE A 11 13.24 3.79 -0.65
N TYR A 12 12.35 4.44 0.12
CA TYR A 12 12.72 5.21 1.32
C TYR A 12 12.01 4.66 2.56
N SER A 13 12.63 3.69 3.22
CA SER A 13 12.02 2.95 4.34
C SER A 13 11.42 3.84 5.42
N HIS A 14 12.14 4.87 5.88
CA HIS A 14 11.65 5.75 6.94
C HIS A 14 10.36 6.51 6.54
N LEU A 15 10.31 7.07 5.33
CA LEU A 15 9.14 7.79 4.84
C LEU A 15 7.98 6.83 4.58
N ASN A 16 8.26 5.67 3.98
CA ASN A 16 7.28 4.60 3.77
C ASN A 16 6.66 4.12 5.08
N ASP A 17 7.47 3.86 6.11
CA ASP A 17 6.98 3.39 7.41
C ASP A 17 5.99 4.39 8.03
N MET A 18 6.27 5.70 7.94
CA MET A 18 5.34 6.74 8.41
C MET A 18 4.04 6.78 7.62
N LEU A 19 4.11 6.68 6.28
CA LEU A 19 2.94 6.69 5.40
C LEU A 19 2.07 5.44 5.60
N VAL A 20 2.69 4.26 5.68
CA VAL A 20 2.00 2.98 5.93
C VAL A 20 1.35 2.99 7.31
N ALA A 21 2.04 3.50 8.34
CA ALA A 21 1.46 3.63 9.68
C ALA A 21 0.21 4.51 9.66
N GLY A 22 0.28 5.71 9.07
CA GLY A 22 -0.86 6.62 8.98
C GLY A 22 -2.06 6.02 8.23
N ALA A 23 -1.81 5.37 7.09
CA ALA A 23 -2.86 4.71 6.31
C ALA A 23 -3.51 3.55 7.09
N ARG A 24 -2.69 2.72 7.74
CA ARG A 24 -3.16 1.59 8.54
C ARG A 24 -3.98 2.06 9.75
N ASP A 25 -3.54 3.12 10.43
CA ASP A 25 -4.24 3.67 11.58
C ASP A 25 -5.59 4.27 11.20
N ALA A 26 -5.65 5.01 10.08
CA ALA A 26 -6.91 5.56 9.57
C ALA A 26 -7.93 4.45 9.23
N LEU A 27 -7.50 3.41 8.50
CA LEU A 27 -8.37 2.29 8.12
C LEU A 27 -8.83 1.48 9.35
N LYS A 28 -7.93 1.23 10.31
CA LYS A 28 -8.28 0.54 11.55
C LYS A 28 -9.23 1.35 12.42
N ALA A 29 -9.03 2.66 12.52
CA ALA A 29 -9.92 3.55 13.26
C ALA A 29 -11.35 3.58 12.67
N ALA A 30 -11.48 3.39 11.35
CA ALA A 30 -12.76 3.21 10.67
C ALA A 30 -13.35 1.79 10.82
N GLY A 31 -12.69 0.88 11.53
CA GLY A 31 -13.14 -0.49 11.74
C GLY A 31 -12.99 -1.37 10.49
N HIS A 32 -11.90 -1.22 9.74
CA HIS A 32 -11.59 -2.06 8.57
C HIS A 32 -10.42 -3.01 8.84
N LYS A 33 -10.36 -4.11 8.07
CA LYS A 33 -9.21 -5.02 8.04
C LYS A 33 -8.17 -4.50 7.05
N VAL A 34 -6.88 -4.70 7.34
CA VAL A 34 -5.78 -4.18 6.53
C VAL A 34 -4.67 -5.21 6.42
N ASP A 35 -4.37 -5.62 5.20
CA ASP A 35 -3.15 -6.33 4.82
C ASP A 35 -2.15 -5.34 4.19
N VAL A 36 -0.86 -5.66 4.27
CA VAL A 36 0.21 -4.86 3.65
C VAL A 36 1.12 -5.79 2.87
N ILE A 37 1.40 -5.45 1.62
CA ILE A 37 2.44 -6.10 0.82
C ILE A 37 3.46 -5.07 0.35
N THR A 38 4.70 -5.52 0.21
CA THR A 38 5.81 -4.71 -0.28
C THR A 38 6.19 -5.12 -1.69
N VAL A 39 6.39 -4.13 -2.56
CA VAL A 39 6.93 -4.31 -3.92
C VAL A 39 8.29 -3.60 -4.06
N PRO A 40 9.12 -3.99 -5.04
CA PRO A 40 10.46 -3.41 -5.21
C PRO A 40 10.48 -1.90 -5.44
N GLY A 41 9.52 -1.36 -6.19
CA GLY A 41 9.49 0.05 -6.58
C GLY A 41 8.09 0.54 -6.95
N ALA A 42 7.99 1.84 -7.22
CA ALA A 42 6.71 2.49 -7.48
C ALA A 42 6.04 1.99 -8.78
N LEU A 43 6.85 1.53 -9.74
CA LEU A 43 6.37 1.00 -11.02
C LEU A 43 5.68 -0.37 -10.88
N GLU A 44 6.00 -1.13 -9.84
CA GLU A 44 5.39 -2.43 -9.58
C GLU A 44 4.04 -2.33 -8.85
N VAL A 45 3.72 -1.18 -8.24
CA VAL A 45 2.49 -0.98 -7.46
C VAL A 45 1.22 -1.22 -8.28
N PRO A 46 1.06 -0.66 -9.51
CA PRO A 46 -0.13 -0.90 -10.31
C PRO A 46 -0.30 -2.39 -10.68
N GLY A 47 0.80 -3.08 -11.00
CA GLY A 47 0.78 -4.50 -11.34
C GLY A 47 0.39 -5.38 -10.16
N ALA A 48 0.92 -5.07 -8.97
CA ALA A 48 0.55 -5.78 -7.74
C ALA A 48 -0.92 -5.56 -7.36
N ILE A 49 -1.45 -4.34 -7.54
CA ILE A 49 -2.88 -4.06 -7.33
C ILE A 49 -3.73 -4.81 -8.35
N ALA A 50 -3.35 -4.81 -9.63
CA ALA A 50 -4.08 -5.55 -10.67
C ALA A 50 -4.18 -7.04 -10.34
N LEU A 51 -3.06 -7.68 -10.01
CA LEU A 51 -3.02 -9.09 -9.59
C LEU A 51 -3.85 -9.34 -8.32
N ALA A 52 -3.77 -8.45 -7.33
CA ALA A 52 -4.55 -8.61 -6.10
C ALA A 52 -6.06 -8.42 -6.33
N SER A 53 -6.45 -7.58 -7.28
CA SER A 53 -7.86 -7.34 -7.63
C SER A 53 -8.55 -8.56 -8.23
N GLU A 54 -7.80 -9.45 -8.89
CA GLU A 54 -8.33 -10.71 -9.43
C GLU A 54 -8.66 -11.75 -8.36
N SER A 55 -8.25 -11.53 -7.10
CA SER A 55 -8.42 -12.51 -6.03
C SER A 55 -9.77 -12.44 -5.31
N ASP A 56 -10.58 -11.39 -5.54
CA ASP A 56 -11.81 -11.09 -4.80
C ASP A 56 -11.63 -11.03 -3.25
N ARG A 57 -10.40 -10.89 -2.76
CA ARG A 57 -10.08 -10.87 -1.32
C ARG A 57 -10.19 -9.50 -0.66
N TYR A 58 -10.21 -8.43 -1.46
CA TYR A 58 -10.09 -7.06 -0.99
C TYR A 58 -11.18 -6.18 -1.60
N ASP A 59 -11.76 -5.33 -0.76
CA ASP A 59 -12.80 -4.36 -1.13
C ASP A 59 -12.20 -3.01 -1.58
N GLY A 60 -10.89 -2.81 -1.36
CA GLY A 60 -10.20 -1.58 -1.71
C GLY A 60 -8.67 -1.67 -1.60
N PHE A 61 -8.00 -0.73 -2.26
CA PHE A 61 -6.54 -0.69 -2.37
C PHE A 61 -6.00 0.68 -1.99
N VAL A 62 -4.82 0.71 -1.35
CA VAL A 62 -4.05 1.92 -1.08
C VAL A 62 -2.66 1.76 -1.67
N ALA A 63 -2.32 2.60 -2.64
CA ALA A 63 -0.99 2.65 -3.25
C ALA A 63 -0.10 3.61 -2.46
N ILE A 64 1.05 3.14 -1.96
CA ILE A 64 2.03 3.97 -1.24
C ILE A 64 3.40 3.84 -1.90
N GLY A 65 4.03 4.97 -2.19
CA GLY A 65 5.39 5.03 -2.68
C GLY A 65 5.93 6.45 -2.57
N VAL A 66 7.23 6.57 -2.38
CA VAL A 66 7.94 7.85 -2.34
C VAL A 66 8.86 7.91 -3.55
N VAL A 67 8.62 8.88 -4.43
CA VAL A 67 9.41 9.09 -5.65
C VAL A 67 10.02 10.48 -5.60
N ILE A 68 11.34 10.54 -5.50
CA ILE A 68 12.10 11.79 -5.42
C ILE A 68 12.91 11.95 -6.70
N ARG A 69 12.67 13.03 -7.44
CA ARG A 69 13.33 13.29 -8.72
C ARG A 69 14.85 13.28 -8.56
N GLY A 70 15.52 12.39 -9.30
CA GLY A 70 16.98 12.28 -9.31
C GLY A 70 17.56 11.41 -8.19
N GLU A 71 16.71 10.85 -7.34
CA GLU A 71 17.10 9.94 -6.27
C GLU A 71 16.30 8.61 -6.29
N THR A 72 15.23 8.56 -7.10
CA THR A 72 14.41 7.39 -7.45
C THR A 72 14.25 7.34 -8.96
#